data_AF-A0A396FID4-F1
#
_entry.id   AF-A0A396FID4-F1
#
_cell.length_a   1.000
_cell.length_b   1.000
_cell.length_c   1.000
_cell.angle_alpha   90.00
_cell.angle_beta   90.00
_cell.angle_gamma   90.00
#
_symmetry.space_group_name_H-M   'P 1'
#
loop_
_entity.id
_entity.type
_entity.pdbx_description
1 polymer ?
#
loop_
_entity_poly.entity_id
_entity_poly.type
_entity_poly.pdbx_seq_one_letter_code
_entity_poly.pdbx_strand_id
1 'polypeptide(L)'
;MYANQSLLNVLFGQQQKTTTSQSAGCSGTRDTLTISASGKKKMAKSISGRTHNTSIDSSIDLKSYIVSAKKTNKEIIDNAGTQINAKTGEYMSTGKAFREALTEKYSKLAAEAKTHSNPENYIHSKYFDKSSDYYETNLTDTERRIAYNYEMQMCRTGKINGVNYQDSLFRGIEVDGNSVDTDKIQFERSLVNAKISNIIKQAGVDESAITQDCTFTVDPYSYEITVDGVDEETKLLMQDALNVGDNGKNLYKHIYYCSTQDGCESTQITKESKMKYEAYHQVYSYTGYELDKLEEKNGTYYTESGENILDLVNHAVEDTGKVPKEYKQQMKNWIHDLVSTMSVKGWNNVSDMTLSILYGKSGLKDMNQLITYQYEA
;
A
#
# COMPACT_ATOMS: atom_id res chain seq x y z
N MET A 1 -1.42 4.51 -29.56
CA MET A 1 -1.52 3.47 -28.52
C MET A 1 -0.70 3.88 -27.30
N TYR A 2 -1.13 4.92 -26.58
CA TYR A 2 -0.62 5.25 -25.25
C TYR A 2 -1.76 5.03 -24.25
N ALA A 3 -1.39 4.48 -23.10
CA ALA A 3 -2.23 3.69 -22.21
C ALA A 3 -3.48 4.41 -21.67
N ASN A 4 -4.63 3.77 -21.84
CA ASN A 4 -5.83 4.00 -21.05
C ASN A 4 -5.48 3.70 -19.57
N GLN A 5 -5.17 4.74 -18.79
CA GLN A 5 -5.18 4.61 -17.34
C GLN A 5 -6.65 4.42 -16.93
N SER A 6 -7.02 3.21 -16.51
CA SER A 6 -8.36 2.95 -16.01
C SER A 6 -8.59 3.75 -14.73
N LEU A 7 -9.84 4.11 -14.46
CA LEU A 7 -10.28 4.77 -13.21
C LEU A 7 -9.81 4.00 -11.96
N LEU A 8 -9.54 2.69 -12.09
CA LEU A 8 -8.92 1.87 -11.03
C LEU A 8 -7.49 2.34 -10.69
N ASN A 9 -6.65 2.70 -11.67
CA ASN A 9 -5.31 3.23 -11.39
C ASN A 9 -5.38 4.57 -10.63
N VAL A 10 -6.42 5.36 -10.88
CA VAL A 10 -6.69 6.64 -10.19
C VAL A 10 -7.30 6.42 -8.80
N LEU A 11 -8.20 5.46 -8.64
CA LEU A 11 -8.82 5.11 -7.35
C LEU A 11 -7.88 4.33 -6.42
N PHE A 12 -6.92 3.60 -6.96
CA PHE A 12 -6.02 2.69 -6.23
C PHE A 12 -4.53 3.08 -6.29
N GLY A 13 -4.16 4.16 -6.98
CA GLY A 13 -2.82 4.76 -6.90
C GLY A 13 -1.67 3.88 -7.40
N GLN A 14 -1.89 3.05 -8.42
CA GLN A 14 -0.85 2.18 -8.98
C GLN A 14 -0.02 2.90 -10.05
N GLN A 15 1.30 2.99 -9.85
CA GLN A 15 2.28 3.20 -10.92
C GLN A 15 2.88 1.84 -11.28
N GLN A 16 2.83 1.45 -12.56
CA GLN A 16 3.53 0.27 -13.04
C GLN A 16 5.05 0.47 -12.88
N LYS A 17 5.70 -0.37 -12.06
CA LYS A 17 7.14 -0.57 -12.11
C LYS A 17 7.43 -1.83 -12.89
N THR A 18 8.23 -1.71 -13.94
CA THR A 18 8.73 -2.86 -14.71
C THR A 18 9.81 -3.55 -13.88
N THR A 19 9.67 -4.84 -13.56
CA THR A 19 10.80 -5.64 -13.06
C THR A 19 10.77 -7.04 -13.67
N THR A 20 11.96 -7.51 -14.02
CA THR A 20 12.25 -8.78 -14.69
C THR A 20 12.00 -9.96 -13.74
N SER A 21 11.27 -10.96 -14.22
CA SER A 21 10.89 -12.15 -13.47
C SER A 21 12.09 -13.00 -13.05
N GLN A 22 12.12 -13.39 -11.77
CA GLN A 22 12.82 -14.59 -11.31
C GLN A 22 11.84 -15.45 -10.52
N SER A 23 11.62 -16.66 -11.05
CA SER A 23 10.81 -17.71 -10.48
C SER A 23 11.51 -18.36 -9.29
N ALA A 24 11.08 -17.99 -8.09
CA ALA A 24 11.19 -18.81 -6.89
C ALA A 24 10.04 -18.40 -5.97
N GLY A 25 9.30 -19.36 -5.41
CA GLY A 25 8.19 -19.10 -4.50
C GLY A 25 8.63 -18.14 -3.39
N CYS A 26 8.08 -16.93 -3.41
CA CYS A 26 8.46 -15.88 -2.49
C CYS A 26 7.62 -16.04 -1.23
N SER A 27 8.09 -16.87 -0.29
CA SER A 27 7.76 -16.64 1.11
C SER A 27 8.36 -15.27 1.43
N GLY A 28 7.53 -14.25 1.68
CA GLY A 28 7.99 -12.88 1.90
C GLY A 28 9.11 -12.86 2.94
N THR A 29 10.35 -12.68 2.50
CA THR A 29 11.49 -12.56 3.39
C THR A 29 11.31 -11.29 4.19
N ARG A 30 11.06 -11.44 5.50
CA ARG A 30 11.01 -10.31 6.45
C ARG A 30 12.29 -9.50 6.35
N ASP A 31 12.20 -8.20 6.60
CA ASP A 31 13.35 -7.32 6.89
C ASP A 31 14.22 -7.96 7.99
N THR A 32 15.27 -8.66 7.56
CA THR A 32 16.32 -9.13 8.45
C THR A 32 17.45 -8.14 8.28
N LEU A 33 17.50 -7.13 9.17
CA LEU A 33 18.64 -6.23 9.29
C LEU A 33 19.88 -7.08 9.61
N THR A 34 20.62 -7.44 8.57
CA THR A 34 21.81 -8.27 8.72
C THR A 34 23.02 -7.35 8.76
N ILE A 35 23.72 -7.34 9.90
CA ILE A 35 25.00 -6.64 10.01
C ILE A 35 26.02 -7.45 9.23
N SER A 36 26.39 -6.99 8.03
CA SER A 36 27.35 -7.73 7.21
C SER A 36 28.78 -7.59 7.76
N ALA A 37 29.59 -8.64 7.53
CA ALA A 37 30.99 -8.68 7.94
C ALA A 37 31.84 -7.58 7.26
N SER A 38 31.44 -7.12 6.08
CA SER A 38 32.01 -5.96 5.36
C SER A 38 31.66 -4.64 6.05
N GLY A 39 30.46 -4.53 6.63
CA GLY A 39 30.04 -3.44 7.51
C GLY A 39 30.96 -3.25 8.73
N LYS A 40 31.30 -4.35 9.41
CA LYS A 40 32.28 -4.34 10.51
C LYS A 40 33.67 -3.86 10.09
N LYS A 41 34.11 -4.18 8.87
CA LYS A 41 35.40 -3.71 8.31
C LYS A 41 35.42 -2.20 7.98
N LYS A 42 34.28 -1.59 7.62
CA LYS A 42 34.18 -0.13 7.38
C LYS A 42 34.23 0.71 8.66
N MET A 43 33.87 0.13 9.82
CA MET A 43 33.99 0.79 11.13
C MET A 43 35.45 0.90 11.62
N ALA A 44 36.38 0.15 11.02
CA ALA A 44 37.75 -0.01 11.50
C ALA A 44 38.79 0.84 10.75
N LYS A 45 38.42 2.02 10.23
CA LYS A 45 39.42 3.01 9.79
C LYS A 45 39.77 3.92 10.94
N SER A 46 40.88 3.61 11.62
CA SER A 46 41.58 4.56 12.48
C SER A 46 42.12 5.69 11.61
N ILE A 47 41.42 6.83 11.60
CA ILE A 47 41.87 8.05 10.92
C ILE A 47 42.22 9.05 12.01
N SER A 48 43.46 9.54 12.02
CA SER A 48 43.85 10.66 12.86
C SER A 48 43.07 11.92 12.42
N GLY A 49 42.44 12.63 13.37
CA GLY A 49 41.70 13.86 13.11
C GLY A 49 40.32 13.90 13.75
N ARG A 50 39.53 14.94 13.44
CA ARG A 50 38.21 15.16 14.02
C ARG A 50 37.19 14.15 13.46
N THR A 51 36.41 13.56 14.36
CA THR A 51 35.40 12.53 14.07
C THR A 51 34.03 12.88 14.66
N HIS A 52 33.72 14.18 14.81
CA HIS A 52 32.53 14.61 15.54
C HIS A 52 31.22 14.17 14.85
N ASN A 53 31.18 14.15 13.51
CA ASN A 53 30.00 13.65 12.81
C ASN A 53 29.71 12.17 13.14
N THR A 54 30.76 11.34 13.11
CA THR A 54 30.63 9.90 13.37
C THR A 54 30.57 9.55 14.86
N SER A 55 31.03 10.44 15.75
CA SER A 55 30.78 10.28 17.19
C SER A 55 29.31 10.52 17.52
N ILE A 56 28.63 11.45 16.84
CA ILE A 56 27.18 11.63 16.97
C ILE A 56 26.43 10.38 16.47
N ASP A 57 26.88 9.70 15.42
CA ASP A 57 26.26 8.44 14.97
C ASP A 57 26.13 7.42 16.11
N SER A 58 27.15 7.33 16.97
CA SER A 58 27.17 6.42 18.12
C SER A 58 26.19 6.82 19.23
N SER A 59 25.69 8.05 19.22
CA SER A 59 24.68 8.55 20.15
C SER A 59 23.24 8.30 19.69
N ILE A 60 23.04 7.81 18.45
CA ILE A 60 21.72 7.56 17.86
C ILE A 60 21.39 6.08 18.00
N ASP A 61 20.40 5.75 18.83
CA ASP A 61 19.91 4.37 18.94
C ASP A 61 18.95 4.06 17.79
N LEU A 62 19.51 3.73 16.63
CA LEU A 62 18.72 3.41 15.45
C LEU A 62 17.75 2.22 15.66
N LYS A 63 18.11 1.27 16.53
CA LYS A 63 17.23 0.11 16.82
C LYS A 63 15.98 0.56 17.56
N SER A 64 16.09 1.52 18.47
CA SER A 64 14.93 2.06 19.20
C SER A 64 13.89 2.68 18.27
N TYR A 65 14.31 3.37 17.21
CA TYR A 65 13.40 3.96 16.20
C TYR A 65 12.63 2.88 15.45
N ILE A 66 13.30 1.80 15.04
CA ILE A 66 12.64 0.66 14.36
C ILE A 66 11.65 -0.02 15.31
N VAL A 67 12.05 -0.27 16.56
CA VAL A 67 11.18 -0.87 17.58
C VAL A 67 9.97 0.02 17.86
N SER A 68 10.17 1.34 17.93
CA SER A 68 9.09 2.31 18.13
C SER A 68 8.10 2.30 16.97
N ALA A 69 8.59 2.30 15.72
CA ALA A 69 7.71 2.20 14.55
C ALA A 69 6.88 0.90 14.55
N LYS A 70 7.50 -0.24 14.88
CA LYS A 70 6.78 -1.53 15.03
C LYS A 70 5.75 -1.48 16.15
N LYS A 71 6.08 -0.86 17.28
CA LYS A 71 5.15 -0.67 18.40
C LYS A 71 3.95 0.18 18.00
N THR A 72 4.16 1.30 17.31
CA THR A 72 3.08 2.14 16.79
C THR A 72 2.16 1.37 15.84
N ASN A 73 2.73 0.60 14.90
CA ASN A 73 1.94 -0.24 14.01
C ASN A 73 1.11 -1.28 14.79
N LYS A 74 1.71 -1.93 15.80
CA LYS A 74 1.00 -2.87 16.66
C LYS A 74 -0.13 -2.20 17.44
N GLU A 75 0.09 -1.01 18.00
CA GLU A 75 -0.95 -0.24 18.70
C GLU A 75 -2.11 0.11 17.77
N ILE A 76 -1.85 0.43 16.50
CA ILE A 76 -2.92 0.67 15.50
C ILE A 76 -3.76 -0.59 15.28
N ILE A 77 -3.12 -1.77 15.18
CA ILE A 77 -3.80 -3.05 14.99
C ILE A 77 -4.59 -3.45 16.25
N ASP A 78 -3.98 -3.32 17.43
CA ASP A 78 -4.60 -3.68 18.71
C ASP A 78 -5.82 -2.80 19.01
N ASN A 79 -5.84 -1.54 18.51
CA ASN A 79 -6.96 -0.61 18.64
C ASN A 79 -7.90 -0.59 17.42
N ALA A 80 -7.86 -1.62 16.58
CA ALA A 80 -8.70 -1.69 15.40
C ALA A 80 -10.21 -1.70 15.76
N GLY A 81 -11.00 -0.87 15.07
CA GLY A 81 -12.46 -0.86 15.24
C GLY A 81 -13.17 -2.02 14.54
N THR A 82 -14.48 -1.85 14.30
CA THR A 82 -15.37 -2.86 13.69
C THR A 82 -15.84 -2.49 12.28
N GLN A 83 -15.16 -1.55 11.64
CA GLN A 83 -15.36 -1.23 10.22
C GLN A 83 -14.16 -1.72 9.43
N ILE A 84 -14.39 -2.60 8.45
CA ILE A 84 -13.35 -3.07 7.52
C ILE A 84 -12.94 -1.88 6.67
N ASN A 85 -11.80 -1.28 6.95
CA ASN A 85 -11.21 -0.22 6.13
C ASN A 85 -9.67 -0.27 6.25
N ALA A 86 -8.97 -0.49 5.13
CA ALA A 86 -7.52 -0.70 5.18
C ALA A 86 -6.71 0.58 5.49
N LYS A 87 -7.31 1.78 5.38
CA LYS A 87 -6.60 3.07 5.40
C LYS A 87 -6.72 3.90 6.69
N THR A 88 -7.20 3.34 7.80
CA THR A 88 -7.46 4.15 9.03
C THR A 88 -6.22 4.40 9.90
N GLY A 89 -5.04 4.00 9.46
CA GLY A 89 -3.80 4.26 10.19
C GLY A 89 -2.64 4.46 9.23
N GLU A 90 -1.77 5.41 9.57
CA GLU A 90 -0.56 5.63 8.81
C GLU A 90 0.47 4.54 9.15
N TYR A 91 0.80 3.68 8.19
CA TYR A 91 1.86 2.68 8.35
C TYR A 91 3.22 3.36 8.65
N MET A 92 3.84 2.98 9.76
CA MET A 92 5.16 3.42 10.17
C MET A 92 6.23 2.48 9.60
N SER A 93 6.79 2.85 8.44
CA SER A 93 7.83 2.07 7.76
C SER A 93 9.21 2.26 8.37
N THR A 94 10.12 1.32 8.08
CA THR A 94 11.55 1.44 8.39
C THR A 94 12.15 2.75 7.85
N GLY A 95 11.75 3.17 6.64
CA GLY A 95 12.18 4.44 6.07
C GLY A 95 11.74 5.67 6.89
N LYS A 96 10.54 5.65 7.48
CA LYS A 96 10.11 6.72 8.40
C LYS A 96 10.93 6.72 9.69
N ALA A 97 11.11 5.56 10.29
CA ALA A 97 11.96 5.40 11.47
C ALA A 97 13.39 5.93 11.24
N PHE A 98 13.97 5.64 10.08
CA PHE A 98 15.29 6.13 9.72
C PHE A 98 15.34 7.63 9.45
N ARG A 99 14.26 8.20 8.89
CA ARG A 99 14.16 9.65 8.74
C ARG A 99 14.13 10.34 10.09
N GLU A 100 13.44 9.78 11.08
CA GLU A 100 13.43 10.30 12.45
C GLU A 100 14.83 10.24 13.09
N ALA A 101 15.53 9.10 12.95
CA ALA A 101 16.90 8.96 13.44
C ALA A 101 17.89 9.94 12.80
N LEU A 102 17.81 10.14 11.46
CA LEU A 102 18.59 11.17 10.78
C LEU A 102 18.21 12.58 11.24
N THR A 103 16.92 12.82 11.48
CA THR A 103 16.44 14.12 11.99
C THR A 103 17.06 14.42 13.34
N GLU A 104 17.14 13.45 14.26
CA GLU A 104 17.82 13.59 15.54
C GLU A 104 19.32 13.90 15.36
N LYS A 105 20.03 13.09 14.58
CA LYS A 105 21.46 13.29 14.26
C LYS A 105 21.74 14.71 13.77
N TYR A 106 21.03 15.13 12.72
CA TYR A 106 21.29 16.41 12.09
C TYR A 106 20.76 17.59 12.91
N SER A 107 19.79 17.39 13.80
CA SER A 107 19.38 18.41 14.77
C SER A 107 20.50 18.69 15.78
N LYS A 108 21.21 17.66 16.27
CA LYS A 108 22.38 17.82 17.15
C LYS A 108 23.51 18.58 16.44
N LEU A 109 23.84 18.19 15.21
CA LEU A 109 24.87 18.85 14.40
C LEU A 109 24.50 20.31 14.06
N ALA A 110 23.26 20.57 13.66
CA ALA A 110 22.80 21.91 13.35
C ALA A 110 22.71 22.81 14.59
N ALA A 111 22.44 22.25 15.77
CA ALA A 111 22.48 22.99 17.02
C ALA A 111 23.89 23.49 17.34
N GLU A 112 24.93 22.66 17.15
CA GLU A 112 26.34 23.09 17.25
C GLU A 112 26.63 24.20 16.23
N ALA A 113 26.30 24.00 14.95
CA ALA A 113 26.55 24.98 13.90
C ALA A 113 25.96 26.36 14.23
N LYS A 114 24.75 26.39 14.81
CA LYS A 114 24.06 27.62 15.22
C LYS A 114 24.73 28.37 16.38
N THR A 115 25.66 27.77 17.10
CA THR A 115 26.47 28.47 18.12
C THR A 115 27.58 29.32 17.51
N HIS A 116 27.93 29.10 16.25
CA HIS A 116 28.95 29.87 15.55
C HIS A 116 28.38 31.14 14.93
N SER A 117 29.21 32.18 14.82
CA SER A 117 28.82 33.49 14.26
C SER A 117 28.34 33.42 12.80
N ASN A 118 28.86 32.47 12.02
CA ASN A 118 28.38 32.15 10.67
C ASN A 118 28.19 30.62 10.56
N PRO A 119 26.98 30.11 10.85
CA PRO A 119 26.69 28.67 10.83
C PRO A 119 26.95 28.01 9.48
N GLU A 120 26.63 28.69 8.38
CA GLU A 120 26.82 28.12 7.04
C GLU A 120 28.29 27.99 6.67
N ASN A 121 29.09 29.01 7.00
CA ASN A 121 30.53 28.95 6.77
C ASN A 121 31.19 27.90 7.68
N TYR A 122 30.76 27.79 8.93
CA TYR A 122 31.19 26.71 9.83
C TYR A 122 30.90 25.33 9.22
N ILE A 123 29.67 25.09 8.74
CA ILE A 123 29.29 23.83 8.08
C ILE A 123 30.18 23.60 6.85
N HIS A 124 30.39 24.61 6.01
CA HIS A 124 31.23 24.49 4.83
C HIS A 124 32.69 24.12 5.19
N SER A 125 33.30 24.83 6.14
CA SER A 125 34.66 24.54 6.61
C SER A 125 34.78 23.14 7.21
N LYS A 126 33.78 22.72 7.99
CA LYS A 126 33.71 21.38 8.59
C LYS A 126 33.78 20.27 7.54
N TYR A 127 33.14 20.43 6.39
CA TYR A 127 33.08 19.38 5.39
C TYR A 127 34.10 19.52 4.25
N PHE A 128 34.53 20.73 3.88
CA PHE A 128 35.32 20.95 2.67
C PHE A 128 36.67 21.63 2.86
N ASP A 129 36.92 22.30 3.99
CA ASP A 129 38.19 22.97 4.25
C ASP A 129 39.14 22.08 5.04
N LYS A 130 40.10 21.44 4.35
CA LYS A 130 41.09 20.56 4.98
C LYS A 130 42.03 21.27 5.96
N SER A 131 42.11 22.60 5.91
CA SER A 131 42.93 23.40 6.82
C SER A 131 42.19 23.81 8.09
N SER A 132 40.88 23.60 8.15
CA SER A 132 40.03 23.93 9.29
C SER A 132 40.22 22.95 10.44
N ASP A 133 40.30 23.45 11.68
CA ASP A 133 40.26 22.64 12.91
C ASP A 133 38.95 21.84 13.05
N TYR A 134 37.91 22.25 12.32
CA TYR A 134 36.61 21.58 12.28
C TYR A 134 36.51 20.51 11.21
N TYR A 135 37.55 20.31 10.38
CA TYR A 135 37.46 19.38 9.25
C TYR A 135 37.20 17.93 9.69
N GLU A 136 36.05 17.36 9.28
CA GLU A 136 35.71 15.97 9.55
C GLU A 136 36.56 15.03 8.68
N THR A 137 37.45 14.25 9.31
CA THR A 137 38.36 13.34 8.59
C THR A 137 37.77 11.95 8.37
N ASN A 138 36.83 11.53 9.22
CA ASN A 138 36.25 10.18 9.19
C ASN A 138 34.97 10.07 8.34
N LEU A 139 35.00 10.63 7.12
CA LEU A 139 33.91 10.55 6.14
C LEU A 139 34.47 10.26 4.75
N THR A 140 33.83 9.35 4.02
CA THR A 140 34.04 9.18 2.57
C THR A 140 33.49 10.39 1.82
N ASP A 141 33.88 10.57 0.56
CA ASP A 141 33.40 11.70 -0.25
C ASP A 141 31.87 11.71 -0.42
N THR A 142 31.26 10.53 -0.52
CA THR A 142 29.80 10.38 -0.58
C THR A 142 29.13 10.77 0.73
N GLU A 143 29.58 10.22 1.86
CA GLU A 143 29.03 10.55 3.18
C GLU A 143 29.21 12.04 3.50
N ARG A 144 30.35 12.62 3.13
CA ARG A 144 30.65 14.05 3.30
C ARG A 144 29.65 14.94 2.56
N ARG A 145 29.37 14.63 1.29
CA ARG A 145 28.36 15.37 0.51
C ARG A 145 26.96 15.24 1.12
N ILE A 146 26.59 14.05 1.57
CA ILE A 146 25.30 13.79 2.21
C ILE A 146 25.19 14.57 3.52
N ALA A 147 26.20 14.48 4.38
CA ALA A 147 26.22 15.14 5.68
C ALA A 147 26.19 16.66 5.56
N TYR A 148 26.98 17.23 4.65
CA TYR A 148 26.90 18.65 4.33
C TYR A 148 25.48 19.07 3.92
N ASN A 149 24.86 18.33 3.00
CA ASN A 149 23.53 18.66 2.51
C ASN A 149 22.46 18.57 3.61
N TYR A 150 22.47 17.52 4.42
CA TYR A 150 21.49 17.34 5.49
C TYR A 150 21.69 18.32 6.64
N GLU A 151 22.92 18.59 7.04
CA GLU A 151 23.19 19.59 8.08
C GLU A 151 22.83 20.99 7.60
N MET A 152 23.15 21.34 6.36
CA MET A 152 22.76 22.63 5.77
C MET A 152 21.24 22.78 5.69
N GLN A 153 20.53 21.73 5.26
CA GLN A 153 19.05 21.72 5.23
C GLN A 153 18.46 21.88 6.62
N MET A 154 18.95 21.11 7.61
CA MET A 154 18.50 21.19 8.99
C MET A 154 18.80 22.56 9.61
N CYS A 155 19.99 23.12 9.34
CA CYS A 155 20.37 24.44 9.82
C CYS A 155 19.46 25.55 9.27
N ARG A 156 19.19 25.53 7.96
CA ARG A 156 18.38 26.55 7.26
C ARG A 156 16.88 26.41 7.49
N THR A 157 16.38 25.19 7.53
CA THR A 157 14.93 24.92 7.42
C THR A 157 14.34 24.10 8.55
N GLY A 158 15.17 23.56 9.45
CA GLY A 158 14.72 22.69 10.54
C GLY A 158 14.20 21.32 10.09
N LYS A 159 14.44 20.93 8.83
CA LYS A 159 14.01 19.65 8.28
C LYS A 159 15.03 19.07 7.31
N ILE A 160 15.11 17.75 7.25
CA ILE A 160 15.79 17.00 6.18
C ILE A 160 14.77 16.47 5.18
N ASN A 161 15.17 16.39 3.91
CA ASN A 161 14.36 15.81 2.84
C ASN A 161 14.83 14.39 2.46
N GLY A 162 13.97 13.40 2.70
CA GLY A 162 14.22 12.00 2.34
C GLY A 162 15.23 11.29 3.25
N VAL A 163 15.55 10.05 2.88
CA VAL A 163 16.53 9.19 3.56
C VAL A 163 17.58 8.77 2.54
N ASN A 164 18.86 8.94 2.87
CA ASN A 164 19.96 8.45 2.07
C ASN A 164 20.70 7.37 2.86
N TYR A 165 20.53 6.11 2.44
CA TYR A 165 21.13 4.94 3.10
C TYR A 165 22.67 4.89 3.01
N GLN A 166 23.29 5.80 2.25
CA GLN A 166 24.74 5.96 2.21
C GLN A 166 25.26 6.97 3.25
N ASP A 167 24.40 7.51 4.12
CA ASP A 167 24.80 8.31 5.28
C ASP A 167 25.67 7.49 6.25
N SER A 168 26.59 8.15 6.96
CA SER A 168 27.47 7.47 7.91
C SER A 168 26.72 6.80 9.06
N LEU A 169 25.52 7.29 9.41
CA LEU A 169 24.63 6.69 10.41
C LEU A 169 24.26 5.24 10.09
N PHE A 170 24.22 4.88 8.79
CA PHE A 170 23.84 3.54 8.34
C PHE A 170 25.05 2.65 8.01
N ARG A 171 26.27 3.03 8.41
CA ARG A 171 27.46 2.19 8.21
C ARG A 171 27.25 0.79 8.76
N GLY A 172 27.37 -0.20 7.89
CA GLY A 172 27.26 -1.62 8.25
C GLY A 172 25.82 -2.13 8.39
N ILE A 173 24.85 -1.33 7.97
CA ILE A 173 23.46 -1.74 7.82
C ILE A 173 23.19 -1.98 6.35
N GLU A 174 22.75 -3.18 6.02
CA GLU A 174 22.18 -3.47 4.71
C GLU A 174 20.67 -3.22 4.79
N VAL A 175 20.18 -2.32 3.95
CA VAL A 175 18.76 -2.03 3.81
C VAL A 175 18.32 -2.58 2.47
N ASP A 176 17.47 -3.60 2.49
CA ASP A 176 16.84 -4.11 1.29
C ASP A 176 15.76 -3.12 0.84
N GLY A 177 15.89 -2.58 -0.37
CA GLY A 177 14.99 -1.56 -0.91
C GLY A 177 13.67 -2.11 -1.44
N ASN A 178 13.50 -3.43 -1.47
CA ASN A 178 12.33 -4.09 -2.08
C ASN A 178 11.19 -4.39 -1.07
N SER A 179 11.39 -4.17 0.23
CA SER A 179 10.46 -4.64 1.29
C SER A 179 9.30 -3.69 1.62
N VAL A 180 9.40 -2.40 1.27
CA VAL A 180 8.47 -1.37 1.78
C VAL A 180 7.01 -1.62 1.38
N ASP A 181 6.76 -2.13 0.17
CA ASP A 181 5.40 -2.41 -0.29
C ASP A 181 4.85 -3.70 0.36
N THR A 182 5.69 -4.73 0.53
CA THR A 182 5.28 -6.00 1.15
C THR A 182 4.92 -5.82 2.63
N ASP A 183 5.74 -5.13 3.41
CA ASP A 183 5.45 -4.90 4.83
C ASP A 183 4.19 -4.06 5.02
N LYS A 184 3.97 -3.08 4.14
CA LYS A 184 2.75 -2.27 4.16
C LYS A 184 1.52 -3.14 3.87
N ILE A 185 1.58 -4.00 2.86
CA ILE A 185 0.49 -4.94 2.54
C ILE A 185 0.21 -5.87 3.72
N GLN A 186 1.25 -6.39 4.39
CA GLN A 186 1.11 -7.24 5.58
C GLN A 186 0.50 -6.49 6.77
N PHE A 187 0.89 -5.23 6.98
CA PHE A 187 0.27 -4.37 7.99
C PHE A 187 -1.22 -4.14 7.70
N GLU A 188 -1.57 -3.76 6.47
CA GLU A 188 -2.96 -3.55 6.05
C GLU A 188 -3.78 -4.84 6.19
N ARG A 189 -3.21 -6.00 5.82
CA ARG A 189 -3.80 -7.32 6.04
C ARG A 189 -4.06 -7.59 7.52
N SER A 190 -3.09 -7.34 8.39
CA SER A 190 -3.22 -7.55 9.84
C SER A 190 -4.28 -6.64 10.44
N LEU A 191 -4.37 -5.41 9.98
CA LEU A 191 -5.41 -4.46 10.40
C LEU A 191 -6.81 -4.93 9.97
N VAL A 192 -6.97 -5.42 8.73
CA VAL A 192 -8.22 -6.01 8.25
C VAL A 192 -8.59 -7.27 9.05
N ASN A 193 -7.61 -8.14 9.35
CA ASN A 193 -7.83 -9.32 10.19
C ASN A 193 -8.36 -8.95 11.58
N ALA A 194 -7.75 -7.97 12.24
CA ALA A 194 -8.20 -7.51 13.56
C ALA A 194 -9.64 -6.97 13.52
N LYS A 195 -9.99 -6.23 12.46
CA LYS A 195 -11.35 -5.68 12.28
C LYS A 195 -12.40 -6.77 12.08
N ILE A 196 -12.11 -7.74 11.23
CA ILE A 196 -12.98 -8.89 10.99
C ILE A 196 -13.16 -9.70 12.28
N SER A 197 -12.07 -9.97 12.99
CA SER A 197 -12.12 -10.66 14.30
C SER A 197 -12.98 -9.89 15.30
N ASN A 198 -12.84 -8.58 15.38
CA ASN A 198 -13.66 -7.74 16.28
C ASN A 198 -15.14 -7.74 15.88
N ILE A 199 -15.47 -7.70 14.59
CA ILE A 199 -16.85 -7.81 14.08
C ILE A 199 -17.47 -9.15 14.49
N ILE A 200 -16.77 -10.25 14.22
CA ILE A 200 -17.23 -11.62 14.50
C ILE A 200 -17.41 -11.85 16.01
N LYS A 201 -16.44 -11.40 16.82
CA LYS A 201 -16.53 -11.45 18.29
C LYS A 201 -17.71 -10.65 18.82
N GLN A 202 -17.95 -9.45 18.28
CA GLN A 202 -19.07 -8.61 18.68
C GLN A 202 -20.42 -9.23 18.31
N ALA A 203 -20.48 -10.01 17.23
CA ALA A 203 -21.65 -10.78 16.82
C ALA A 203 -21.95 -11.99 17.72
N GLY A 204 -21.08 -12.30 18.69
CA GLY A 204 -21.26 -13.44 19.60
C GLY A 204 -20.78 -14.77 19.03
N VAL A 205 -20.04 -14.76 17.92
CA VAL A 205 -19.44 -15.98 17.35
C VAL A 205 -18.25 -16.40 18.21
N ASP A 206 -18.30 -17.65 18.68
CA ASP A 206 -17.15 -18.28 19.34
C ASP A 206 -16.09 -18.63 18.27
N GLU A 207 -15.00 -17.86 18.22
CA GLU A 207 -13.88 -18.14 17.30
C GLU A 207 -13.30 -19.56 17.48
N SER A 208 -13.52 -20.22 18.62
CA SER A 208 -13.11 -21.61 18.80
C SER A 208 -13.92 -22.60 17.95
N ALA A 209 -15.14 -22.23 17.52
CA ALA A 209 -15.98 -23.00 16.61
C ALA A 209 -15.43 -23.01 15.16
N ILE A 210 -14.57 -22.04 14.81
CA ILE A 210 -13.86 -22.00 13.53
C ILE A 210 -12.69 -23.00 13.57
N THR A 211 -13.03 -24.28 13.45
CA THR A 211 -12.08 -25.39 13.52
C THR A 211 -11.32 -25.60 12.21
N GLN A 212 -11.89 -25.15 11.10
CA GLN A 212 -11.30 -25.13 9.75
C GLN A 212 -11.50 -23.74 9.12
N ASP A 213 -10.76 -23.45 8.05
CA ASP A 213 -10.93 -22.20 7.31
C ASP A 213 -12.33 -22.15 6.67
N CYS A 214 -13.06 -21.07 6.89
CA CYS A 214 -14.29 -20.75 6.17
C CYS A 214 -13.96 -19.86 4.96
N THR A 215 -14.87 -19.79 3.99
CA THR A 215 -14.72 -18.93 2.80
C THR A 215 -15.62 -17.73 2.91
N PHE A 216 -15.06 -16.54 2.77
CA PHE A 216 -15.82 -15.33 2.50
C PHE A 216 -15.82 -15.08 1.01
N THR A 217 -16.99 -14.97 0.42
CA THR A 217 -17.18 -14.66 -1.00
C THR A 217 -17.91 -13.34 -1.10
N VAL A 218 -17.42 -12.42 -1.92
CA VAL A 218 -17.96 -11.08 -2.03
C VAL A 218 -18.50 -10.84 -3.44
N ASP A 219 -19.78 -10.53 -3.53
CA ASP A 219 -20.45 -10.19 -4.78
C ASP A 219 -19.85 -8.90 -5.38
N PRO A 220 -19.52 -8.86 -6.68
CA PRO A 220 -18.87 -7.70 -7.28
C PRO A 220 -19.77 -6.46 -7.43
N TYR A 221 -21.10 -6.60 -7.28
CA TYR A 221 -22.08 -5.57 -7.58
C TYR A 221 -22.75 -5.05 -6.31
N SER A 222 -23.36 -5.94 -5.53
CA SER A 222 -23.98 -5.63 -4.23
C SER A 222 -22.95 -5.47 -3.11
N TYR A 223 -21.76 -6.05 -3.29
CA TYR A 223 -20.76 -6.22 -2.25
C TYR A 223 -21.22 -7.04 -1.05
N GLU A 224 -22.28 -7.83 -1.20
CA GLU A 224 -22.71 -8.76 -0.18
C GLU A 224 -21.64 -9.83 0.06
N ILE A 225 -21.30 -10.04 1.33
CA ILE A 225 -20.42 -11.09 1.81
C ILE A 225 -21.26 -12.32 2.14
N THR A 226 -20.99 -13.43 1.47
CA THR A 226 -21.50 -14.76 1.86
C THR A 226 -20.41 -15.55 2.55
N VAL A 227 -20.82 -16.43 3.47
CA VAL A 227 -19.92 -17.25 4.29
C VAL A 227 -20.24 -18.72 4.08
N ASP A 228 -19.22 -19.52 3.76
CA ASP A 228 -19.33 -20.98 3.61
C ASP A 228 -18.27 -21.71 4.44
N GLY A 229 -18.53 -22.97 4.83
CA GLY A 229 -17.59 -23.80 5.58
C GLY A 229 -17.74 -23.75 7.11
N VAL A 230 -18.85 -23.20 7.61
CA VAL A 230 -19.27 -23.23 9.03
C VAL A 230 -20.73 -23.71 9.13
N ASP A 231 -21.21 -24.00 10.34
CA ASP A 231 -22.63 -24.33 10.56
C ASP A 231 -23.56 -23.15 10.27
N GLU A 232 -24.85 -23.42 10.03
CA GLU A 232 -25.83 -22.41 9.61
C GLU A 232 -26.02 -21.27 10.64
N GLU A 233 -25.94 -21.56 11.93
CA GLU A 233 -26.09 -20.54 12.98
C GLU A 233 -24.90 -19.56 12.94
N THR A 234 -23.68 -20.11 12.93
CA THR A 234 -22.45 -19.32 12.78
C THR A 234 -22.43 -18.54 11.46
N LYS A 235 -22.84 -19.17 10.35
CA LYS A 235 -22.93 -18.54 9.03
C LYS A 235 -23.81 -17.30 9.05
N LEU A 236 -25.02 -17.41 9.59
CA LEU A 236 -25.96 -16.28 9.66
C LEU A 236 -25.42 -15.14 10.53
N LEU A 237 -24.87 -15.45 11.72
CA LEU A 237 -24.27 -14.45 12.60
C LEU A 237 -23.11 -13.69 11.92
N MET A 238 -22.23 -14.41 11.23
CA MET A 238 -21.11 -13.82 10.51
C MET A 238 -21.59 -12.95 9.35
N GLN A 239 -22.53 -13.43 8.53
CA GLN A 239 -23.07 -12.66 7.40
C GLN A 239 -23.79 -11.39 7.86
N ASP A 240 -24.62 -11.47 8.90
CA ASP A 240 -25.35 -10.31 9.44
C ASP A 240 -24.37 -9.24 9.96
N ALA A 241 -23.30 -9.65 10.63
CA ALA A 241 -22.32 -8.73 11.19
C ALA A 241 -21.35 -8.15 10.15
N LEU A 242 -20.93 -8.96 9.18
CA LEU A 242 -20.01 -8.56 8.13
C LEU A 242 -20.68 -7.64 7.10
N ASN A 243 -21.97 -7.81 6.82
CA ASN A 243 -22.73 -6.99 5.86
C ASN A 243 -23.29 -5.68 6.44
N VAL A 244 -22.56 -5.05 7.36
CA VAL A 244 -22.92 -3.75 7.94
C VAL A 244 -22.10 -2.63 7.27
N GLY A 245 -22.79 -1.60 6.76
CA GLY A 245 -22.15 -0.45 6.14
C GLY A 245 -21.32 -0.81 4.90
N ASP A 246 -20.13 -0.22 4.76
CA ASP A 246 -19.25 -0.43 3.60
C ASP A 246 -18.30 -1.64 3.76
N ASN A 247 -18.53 -2.52 4.73
CA ASN A 247 -17.61 -3.63 5.05
C ASN A 247 -17.37 -4.56 3.85
N GLY A 248 -18.44 -4.98 3.18
CA GLY A 248 -18.37 -5.79 1.96
C GLY A 248 -17.53 -5.15 0.86
N LYS A 249 -17.81 -3.88 0.56
CA LYS A 249 -17.09 -3.10 -0.45
C LYS A 249 -15.60 -2.97 -0.12
N ASN A 250 -15.27 -2.76 1.15
CA ASN A 250 -13.89 -2.61 1.58
C ASN A 250 -13.15 -3.94 1.62
N LEU A 251 -13.83 -5.05 1.97
CA LEU A 251 -13.25 -6.38 1.86
C LEU A 251 -12.99 -6.74 0.38
N TYR A 252 -13.96 -6.47 -0.52
CA TYR A 252 -13.79 -6.66 -1.96
C TYR A 252 -12.53 -5.93 -2.48
N LYS A 253 -12.40 -4.64 -2.13
CA LYS A 253 -11.24 -3.82 -2.51
C LYS A 253 -9.93 -4.38 -1.96
N HIS A 254 -9.94 -4.89 -0.73
CA HIS A 254 -8.78 -5.48 -0.09
C HIS A 254 -8.32 -6.75 -0.83
N ILE A 255 -9.25 -7.66 -1.14
CA ILE A 255 -8.97 -8.87 -1.93
C ILE A 255 -8.46 -8.48 -3.32
N TYR A 256 -9.15 -7.56 -4.01
CA TYR A 256 -8.75 -7.07 -5.33
C TYR A 256 -7.33 -6.49 -5.34
N TYR A 257 -7.01 -5.64 -4.36
CA TYR A 257 -5.69 -5.04 -4.23
C TYR A 257 -4.63 -6.12 -4.05
N CYS A 258 -4.83 -7.08 -3.14
CA CYS A 258 -3.88 -8.18 -2.93
C CYS A 258 -3.75 -9.09 -4.17
N SER A 259 -4.84 -9.39 -4.88
CA SER A 259 -4.83 -10.26 -6.07
C SER A 259 -4.23 -9.62 -7.33
N THR A 260 -4.01 -8.30 -7.31
CA THR A 260 -3.44 -7.54 -8.44
C THR A 260 -2.04 -7.01 -8.17
N GLN A 261 -1.39 -7.44 -7.08
CA GLN A 261 0.03 -7.17 -6.89
C GLN A 261 0.87 -7.91 -7.93
N ASP A 262 2.05 -7.36 -8.24
CA ASP A 262 2.96 -7.95 -9.21
C ASP A 262 3.37 -9.36 -8.78
N GLY A 263 3.34 -10.31 -9.72
CA GLY A 263 3.64 -11.72 -9.46
C GLY A 263 2.55 -12.51 -8.70
N CYS A 264 1.42 -11.92 -8.30
CA CYS A 264 0.34 -12.67 -7.65
C CYS A 264 -0.30 -13.71 -8.58
N GLU A 265 -0.44 -13.40 -9.87
CA GLU A 265 -1.07 -14.28 -10.88
C GLU A 265 -2.40 -14.90 -10.39
N SER A 266 -3.30 -14.06 -9.85
CA SER A 266 -4.58 -14.54 -9.35
C SER A 266 -5.49 -15.05 -10.47
N THR A 267 -6.05 -16.25 -10.30
CA THR A 267 -7.03 -16.82 -11.23
C THR A 267 -8.46 -16.37 -10.95
N GLN A 268 -8.70 -15.63 -9.86
CA GLN A 268 -10.01 -15.05 -9.53
C GLN A 268 -10.38 -13.90 -10.48
N ILE A 269 -9.39 -13.28 -11.15
CA ILE A 269 -9.59 -12.12 -12.01
C ILE A 269 -9.18 -12.48 -13.44
N THR A 270 -10.17 -12.66 -14.30
CA THR A 270 -9.94 -12.80 -15.74
C THR A 270 -10.09 -11.46 -16.44
N LYS A 271 -9.55 -11.33 -17.67
CA LYS A 271 -9.76 -10.13 -18.49
C LYS A 271 -11.26 -9.86 -18.71
N GLU A 272 -12.04 -10.92 -18.97
CA GLU A 272 -13.47 -10.78 -19.30
C GLU A 272 -14.32 -10.42 -18.08
N SER A 273 -14.11 -11.09 -16.94
CA SER A 273 -14.80 -10.75 -15.68
C SER A 273 -14.49 -9.33 -15.23
N LYS A 274 -13.23 -8.87 -15.38
CA LYS A 274 -12.84 -7.49 -15.12
C LYS A 274 -13.57 -6.49 -16.03
N MET A 275 -13.67 -6.78 -17.33
CA MET A 275 -14.44 -5.93 -18.25
C MET A 275 -15.93 -5.88 -17.87
N LYS A 276 -16.51 -7.02 -17.45
CA LYS A 276 -17.90 -7.09 -16.97
C LYS A 276 -18.12 -6.23 -15.73
N TYR A 277 -17.22 -6.35 -14.75
CA TYR A 277 -17.20 -5.51 -13.55
C TYR A 277 -17.10 -4.02 -13.91
N GLU A 278 -16.17 -3.65 -14.79
CA GLU A 278 -15.98 -2.25 -15.21
C GLU A 278 -17.21 -1.72 -15.95
N ALA A 279 -17.82 -2.49 -16.85
CA ALA A 279 -19.04 -2.10 -17.56
C ALA A 279 -20.17 -1.72 -16.58
N TYR A 280 -20.46 -2.60 -15.61
CA TYR A 280 -21.47 -2.34 -14.58
C TYR A 280 -21.18 -1.07 -13.80
N HIS A 281 -19.99 -0.99 -13.20
CA HIS A 281 -19.65 0.09 -12.28
C HIS A 281 -19.53 1.44 -12.96
N GLN A 282 -19.04 1.49 -14.21
CA GLN A 282 -19.05 2.73 -14.98
C GLN A 282 -20.48 3.19 -15.23
N VAL A 283 -21.35 2.34 -15.77
CA VAL A 283 -22.76 2.67 -16.02
C VAL A 283 -23.43 3.15 -14.74
N TYR A 284 -23.38 2.35 -13.67
CA TYR A 284 -23.99 2.69 -12.39
C TYR A 284 -23.48 4.02 -11.83
N SER A 285 -22.17 4.28 -11.92
CA SER A 285 -21.58 5.52 -11.39
C SER A 285 -22.02 6.79 -12.12
N TYR A 286 -22.42 6.70 -13.39
CA TYR A 286 -22.85 7.84 -14.21
C TYR A 286 -24.37 7.99 -14.23
N THR A 287 -25.11 6.89 -14.21
CA THR A 287 -26.55 6.90 -14.49
C THR A 287 -27.40 6.39 -13.32
N GLY A 288 -26.81 5.68 -12.36
CA GLY A 288 -27.52 5.02 -11.26
C GLY A 288 -28.22 3.71 -11.67
N TYR A 289 -28.17 3.32 -12.95
CA TYR A 289 -28.76 2.07 -13.41
C TYR A 289 -27.84 0.88 -13.18
N GLU A 290 -28.42 -0.22 -12.73
CA GLU A 290 -27.74 -1.50 -12.59
C GLU A 290 -27.79 -2.23 -13.93
N LEU A 291 -26.63 -2.44 -14.55
CA LEU A 291 -26.53 -2.89 -15.95
C LEU A 291 -27.13 -4.29 -16.17
N ASP A 292 -27.03 -5.15 -15.16
CA ASP A 292 -27.57 -6.52 -15.14
C ASP A 292 -29.10 -6.59 -15.08
N LYS A 293 -29.76 -5.49 -14.68
CA LYS A 293 -31.23 -5.37 -14.63
C LYS A 293 -31.82 -4.74 -15.90
N LEU A 294 -31.00 -4.29 -16.83
CA LEU A 294 -31.44 -3.64 -18.06
C LEU A 294 -31.75 -4.65 -19.18
N GLU A 295 -32.60 -4.25 -20.14
CA GLU A 295 -32.91 -5.07 -21.31
C GLU A 295 -31.73 -5.04 -22.30
N GLU A 296 -31.04 -6.17 -22.46
CA GLU A 296 -29.97 -6.34 -23.44
C GLU A 296 -30.54 -6.56 -24.86
N LYS A 297 -30.18 -5.69 -25.81
CA LYS A 297 -30.49 -5.89 -27.25
C LYS A 297 -29.59 -5.04 -28.15
N ASN A 298 -29.36 -5.51 -29.38
CA ASN A 298 -28.66 -4.76 -30.44
C ASN A 298 -27.27 -4.23 -30.03
N GLY A 299 -26.52 -4.96 -29.21
CA GLY A 299 -25.17 -4.56 -28.79
C GLY A 299 -25.14 -3.48 -27.70
N THR A 300 -26.26 -3.21 -27.03
CA THR A 300 -26.36 -2.29 -25.88
C THR A 300 -27.46 -2.73 -24.90
N TYR A 301 -27.76 -1.89 -23.92
CA TYR A 301 -28.78 -2.11 -22.90
C TYR A 301 -29.77 -0.95 -22.86
N TYR A 302 -31.01 -1.25 -22.48
CA TYR A 302 -32.12 -0.29 -22.45
C TYR A 302 -32.82 -0.28 -21.10
N THR A 303 -33.23 0.91 -20.66
CA THR A 303 -34.09 1.08 -19.49
C THR A 303 -35.50 0.57 -19.77
N GLU A 304 -36.31 0.40 -18.73
CA GLU A 304 -37.74 0.04 -18.87
C GLU A 304 -38.52 1.05 -19.73
N SER A 305 -38.09 2.32 -19.74
CA SER A 305 -38.65 3.38 -20.59
C SER A 305 -38.18 3.32 -22.06
N GLY A 306 -37.25 2.42 -22.39
CA GLY A 306 -36.69 2.25 -23.73
C GLY A 306 -35.53 3.19 -24.06
N GLU A 307 -34.91 3.85 -23.07
CA GLU A 307 -33.75 4.72 -23.29
C GLU A 307 -32.48 3.88 -23.39
N ASN A 308 -31.63 4.19 -24.38
CA ASN A 308 -30.34 3.53 -24.54
C ASN A 308 -29.36 3.97 -23.46
N ILE A 309 -28.77 3.01 -22.75
CA ILE A 309 -27.87 3.30 -21.64
C ILE A 309 -26.64 4.12 -22.06
N LEU A 310 -26.16 3.94 -23.28
CA LEU A 310 -24.99 4.64 -23.81
C LEU A 310 -25.26 6.13 -24.03
N ASP A 311 -26.50 6.50 -24.36
CA ASP A 311 -26.91 7.89 -24.51
C ASP A 311 -27.00 8.58 -23.14
N LEU A 312 -27.53 7.86 -22.14
CA LEU A 312 -27.57 8.33 -20.75
C LEU A 312 -26.15 8.53 -20.18
N VAL A 313 -25.24 7.58 -20.41
CA VAL A 313 -23.83 7.72 -20.04
C VAL A 313 -23.19 8.92 -20.75
N ASN A 314 -23.43 9.10 -22.05
CA ASN A 314 -22.86 10.21 -22.82
C ASN A 314 -23.28 11.57 -22.26
N HIS A 315 -24.55 11.75 -21.91
CA HIS A 315 -25.04 12.96 -21.26
C HIS A 315 -24.39 13.14 -19.87
N ALA A 316 -24.40 12.11 -19.04
CA ALA A 316 -23.80 12.18 -17.70
C ALA A 316 -22.29 12.50 -17.72
N VAL A 317 -21.52 11.98 -18.69
CA VAL A 317 -20.11 12.32 -18.85
C VAL A 317 -19.92 13.79 -19.24
N GLU A 318 -20.85 14.39 -20.00
CA GLU A 318 -20.78 15.82 -20.32
C GLU A 318 -21.16 16.72 -19.14
N ASP A 319 -22.18 16.32 -18.40
CA ASP A 319 -22.76 17.18 -17.37
C ASP A 319 -21.98 17.08 -16.05
N THR A 320 -21.31 15.95 -15.81
CA THR A 320 -20.52 15.77 -14.59
C THR A 320 -19.14 16.41 -14.69
N GLY A 321 -18.70 17.04 -13.59
CA GLY A 321 -17.32 17.51 -13.41
C GLY A 321 -16.32 16.39 -13.09
N LYS A 322 -16.70 15.11 -13.25
CA LYS A 322 -15.87 13.94 -12.89
C LYS A 322 -14.69 13.73 -13.83
N VAL A 323 -14.81 14.22 -15.08
CA VAL A 323 -13.81 14.01 -16.14
C VAL A 323 -13.41 15.36 -16.74
N PRO A 324 -12.10 15.70 -16.83
CA PRO A 324 -11.66 16.92 -17.50
C PRO A 324 -12.11 16.93 -18.97
N LYS A 325 -12.39 18.13 -19.49
CA LYS A 325 -13.03 18.34 -20.80
C LYS A 325 -12.34 17.59 -21.94
N GLU A 326 -11.01 17.57 -21.95
CA GLU A 326 -10.15 16.94 -22.94
C GLU A 326 -10.19 15.39 -22.91
N TYR A 327 -10.65 14.78 -21.81
CA TYR A 327 -10.73 13.32 -21.65
C TYR A 327 -12.15 12.77 -21.78
N LYS A 328 -13.17 13.63 -21.86
CA LYS A 328 -14.58 13.19 -21.93
C LYS A 328 -14.86 12.25 -23.11
N GLN A 329 -14.35 12.57 -24.30
CA GLN A 329 -14.55 11.69 -25.46
C GLN A 329 -13.87 10.33 -25.28
N GLN A 330 -12.70 10.29 -24.66
CA GLN A 330 -11.99 9.04 -24.39
C GLN A 330 -12.76 8.19 -23.36
N MET A 331 -13.29 8.81 -22.31
CA MET A 331 -14.14 8.14 -21.33
C MET A 331 -15.39 7.54 -21.97
N LYS A 332 -16.10 8.31 -22.81
CA LYS A 332 -17.27 7.83 -23.56
C LYS A 332 -16.93 6.61 -24.40
N ASN A 333 -15.89 6.70 -25.23
CA ASN A 333 -15.48 5.59 -26.09
C ASN A 333 -15.12 4.34 -25.28
N TRP A 334 -14.42 4.51 -24.16
CA TRP A 334 -14.06 3.38 -23.29
C TRP A 334 -15.29 2.70 -22.66
N ILE A 335 -16.26 3.48 -22.15
CA ILE A 335 -17.50 2.89 -21.59
C ILE A 335 -18.33 2.23 -22.70
N HIS A 336 -18.40 2.83 -23.89
CA HIS A 336 -19.06 2.23 -25.06
C HIS A 336 -18.45 0.88 -25.40
N ASP A 337 -17.11 0.78 -25.46
CA ASP A 337 -16.41 -0.47 -25.73
C ASP A 337 -16.73 -1.54 -24.67
N LEU A 338 -16.73 -1.16 -23.38
CA LEU A 338 -17.06 -2.08 -22.28
C LEU A 338 -18.49 -2.62 -22.41
N VAL A 339 -19.47 -1.73 -22.51
CA VAL A 339 -20.90 -2.08 -22.58
C VAL A 339 -21.21 -2.90 -23.83
N SER A 340 -20.71 -2.46 -24.99
CA SER A 340 -20.96 -3.15 -26.26
C SER A 340 -20.32 -4.53 -26.28
N THR A 341 -19.11 -4.67 -25.72
CA THR A 341 -18.45 -5.98 -25.62
C THR A 341 -19.24 -6.92 -24.71
N MET A 342 -19.78 -6.44 -23.59
CA MET A 342 -20.59 -7.26 -22.69
C MET A 342 -21.92 -7.67 -23.34
N SER A 343 -22.60 -6.76 -24.05
CA SER A 343 -23.82 -7.11 -24.79
C SER A 343 -23.54 -8.11 -25.93
N VAL A 344 -22.47 -7.93 -26.70
CA VAL A 344 -22.15 -8.89 -27.79
C VAL A 344 -21.86 -10.30 -27.25
N LYS A 345 -21.23 -10.40 -26.07
CA LYS A 345 -20.99 -11.68 -25.41
C LYS A 345 -22.25 -12.25 -24.74
N GLY A 346 -23.18 -11.39 -24.34
CA GLY A 346 -24.31 -11.71 -23.47
C GLY A 346 -23.91 -11.65 -22.00
N TRP A 347 -24.63 -10.87 -21.19
CA TRP A 347 -24.28 -10.62 -19.78
C TRP A 347 -24.05 -11.92 -18.98
N ASN A 348 -24.96 -12.88 -19.13
CA ASN A 348 -24.93 -14.17 -18.40
C ASN A 348 -23.91 -15.18 -18.93
N ASN A 349 -23.27 -14.91 -20.08
CA ASN A 349 -22.26 -15.80 -20.66
C ASN A 349 -20.84 -15.48 -20.16
N VAL A 350 -20.67 -14.37 -19.45
CA VAL A 350 -19.39 -13.95 -18.87
C VAL A 350 -19.47 -14.11 -17.36
N SER A 351 -18.52 -14.83 -16.78
CA SER A 351 -18.42 -15.00 -15.33
C SER A 351 -18.21 -13.67 -14.62
N ASP A 352 -18.86 -13.51 -13.46
CA ASP A 352 -18.68 -12.35 -12.59
C ASP A 352 -17.29 -12.34 -11.97
N MET A 353 -16.78 -11.14 -11.66
CA MET A 353 -15.51 -10.98 -10.93
C MET A 353 -15.75 -11.17 -9.42
N THR A 354 -16.33 -12.31 -9.05
CA THR A 354 -16.56 -12.69 -7.66
C THR A 354 -15.22 -12.97 -6.99
N LEU A 355 -14.99 -12.33 -5.84
CA LEU A 355 -13.73 -12.46 -5.11
C LEU A 355 -13.96 -13.20 -3.80
N SER A 356 -13.14 -14.22 -3.58
CA SER A 356 -13.19 -15.05 -2.38
C SER A 356 -11.86 -15.02 -1.63
N ILE A 357 -11.97 -15.21 -0.32
CA ILE A 357 -10.84 -15.30 0.59
C ILE A 357 -11.15 -16.27 1.72
N LEU A 358 -10.14 -17.01 2.17
CA LEU A 358 -10.29 -17.89 3.32
C LEU A 358 -10.13 -17.10 4.61
N TYR A 359 -10.84 -17.48 5.66
CA TYR A 359 -10.71 -16.94 7.01
C TYR A 359 -10.67 -18.08 8.03
N GLY A 360 -9.72 -18.04 8.95
CA GLY A 360 -9.59 -19.04 10.00
C GLY A 360 -8.81 -18.52 11.21
N LYS A 361 -8.28 -19.44 12.02
CA LYS A 361 -7.53 -19.09 13.25
C LYS A 361 -6.33 -18.17 13.03
N SER A 362 -5.71 -18.25 11.85
CA SER A 362 -4.61 -17.37 11.46
C SER A 362 -5.08 -16.18 10.63
N GLY A 363 -6.34 -15.77 10.74
CA GLY A 363 -6.93 -14.68 9.96
C GLY A 363 -7.13 -15.01 8.49
N LEU A 364 -7.14 -13.98 7.64
CA LEU A 364 -7.37 -14.10 6.21
C LEU A 364 -6.20 -14.79 5.48
N LYS A 365 -6.53 -15.66 4.53
CA LYS A 365 -5.58 -16.30 3.62
C LYS A 365 -6.06 -16.15 2.18
N ASP A 366 -5.18 -15.63 1.34
CA ASP A 366 -5.47 -15.53 -0.08
C ASP A 366 -5.62 -16.92 -0.71
N MET A 367 -6.48 -17.01 -1.72
CA MET A 367 -6.69 -18.24 -2.49
C MET A 367 -6.52 -17.95 -3.98
N ASN A 368 -6.24 -19.00 -4.75
CA ASN A 368 -6.18 -18.94 -6.21
C ASN A 368 -5.13 -17.94 -6.74
N GLN A 369 -3.97 -17.83 -6.08
CA GLN A 369 -2.87 -16.95 -6.47
C GLN A 369 -1.51 -17.48 -5.97
N LEU A 370 -0.41 -17.10 -6.63
CA LEU A 370 0.96 -17.58 -6.36
C LEU A 370 1.61 -16.94 -5.13
N ILE A 371 1.35 -15.66 -4.89
CA ILE A 371 1.82 -14.96 -3.69
C ILE A 371 0.69 -14.95 -2.68
N THR A 372 0.95 -15.46 -1.48
CA THR A 372 -0.02 -15.45 -0.38
C THR A 372 0.47 -14.51 0.71
N TYR A 373 -0.35 -13.53 1.06
CA TYR A 373 -0.09 -12.66 2.21
C TYR A 373 -0.74 -13.28 3.43
N GLN A 374 0.00 -14.14 4.13
CA GLN A 374 -0.49 -14.78 5.35
C GLN A 374 -0.09 -13.98 6.60
N TYR A 375 -0.95 -14.03 7.61
CA TYR A 375 -0.60 -13.64 8.96
C TYR A 375 0.28 -14.74 9.57
N GLU A 376 1.55 -14.43 9.85
CA GLU A 376 2.37 -15.27 10.71
C GLU A 376 2.04 -14.92 12.17
N ALA A 377 1.53 -15.91 12.90
CA ALA A 377 1.15 -15.78 14.31
C ALA A 377 2.34 -15.47 15.23
#